data_AF-A0A6L8T464-F1
#
_entry.id   AF-A0A6L8T464-F1
#
_cell.length_a   1.000
_cell.length_b   1.000
_cell.length_c   1.000
_cell.angle_alpha   90.00
_cell.angle_beta   90.00
_cell.angle_gamma   90.00
#
_symmetry.space_group_name_H-M   'P 1'
#
loop_
_entity.id
_entity.type
_entity.pdbx_description
1 polymer ?
#
loop_
_entity_poly.entity_id
_entity_poly.type
_entity_poly.pdbx_seq_one_letter_code
_entity_poly.pdbx_strand_id
1 'polypeptide(L)'
;MYSKDARWDGMPLAYLYVAAIIPTALLLLRQALDFTYREELLMNSFSDYVEHARTWVEEVPVPEKADEAVKEEIVEHIADSIRQTAAAGSHFSGMLTPEEDEIMREIIREFMK
;
A
#
# COMPACT_ATOMS: atom_id res chain seq x y z
N MET A 1 -29.52 -37.88 46.67
CA MET A 1 -28.39 -36.95 46.91
C MET A 1 -28.25 -35.98 45.75
N TYR A 2 -29.03 -34.91 45.73
CA TYR A 2 -28.72 -33.74 44.89
C TYR A 2 -29.12 -32.51 45.71
N SER A 3 -28.21 -32.14 46.62
CA SER A 3 -28.28 -30.85 47.30
C SER A 3 -27.61 -29.85 46.38
N LYS A 4 -28.41 -29.10 45.64
CA LYS A 4 -27.91 -28.02 44.78
C LYS A 4 -28.85 -26.82 44.80
N ASP A 5 -29.49 -26.60 45.94
CA ASP A 5 -30.32 -25.43 46.17
C ASP A 5 -29.63 -24.48 47.15
N ALA A 6 -29.67 -23.20 46.77
CA ALA A 6 -29.71 -22.06 47.69
C ALA A 6 -28.45 -21.67 48.47
N ARG A 7 -27.32 -21.42 47.80
CA ARG A 7 -26.31 -20.44 48.32
C ARG A 7 -26.56 -19.00 47.84
N TRP A 8 -27.64 -18.76 47.12
CA TRP A 8 -27.95 -17.46 46.51
C TRP A 8 -29.34 -16.93 46.89
N ASP A 9 -30.10 -17.66 47.71
CA ASP A 9 -31.52 -17.40 48.03
C ASP A 9 -31.74 -16.26 49.06
N GLY A 10 -30.79 -15.31 49.10
CA GLY A 10 -30.81 -14.18 50.04
C GLY A 10 -29.85 -13.05 49.68
N MET A 11 -29.17 -13.10 48.53
CA MET A 11 -28.34 -11.98 48.10
C MET A 11 -29.19 -10.98 47.32
N PRO A 12 -29.25 -9.70 47.75
CA PRO A 12 -30.08 -8.73 47.07
C PRO A 12 -29.63 -8.61 45.62
N LEU A 13 -30.61 -8.58 44.72
CA LEU A 13 -30.48 -8.58 43.25
C LEU A 13 -29.42 -7.56 42.75
N ALA A 14 -29.21 -6.49 43.51
CA ALA A 14 -28.14 -5.51 43.33
C ALA A 14 -26.74 -6.14 43.17
N TYR A 15 -26.36 -7.15 43.96
CA TYR A 15 -25.02 -7.75 43.83
C TYR A 15 -24.85 -8.53 42.54
N LEU A 16 -25.91 -9.17 42.03
CA LEU A 16 -25.87 -9.84 40.73
C LEU A 16 -25.73 -8.82 39.59
N TYR A 17 -26.44 -7.68 39.68
CA TYR A 17 -26.26 -6.58 38.74
C TYR A 17 -24.85 -6.00 38.82
N VAL A 18 -24.32 -5.75 40.01
CA VAL A 18 -22.95 -5.25 40.17
C VAL A 18 -21.94 -6.25 39.62
N ALA A 19 -22.12 -7.55 39.87
CA ALA A 19 -21.27 -8.60 39.35
C ALA A 19 -21.33 -8.75 37.82
N ALA A 20 -22.43 -8.33 37.17
CA ALA A 20 -22.54 -8.32 35.71
C ALA A 20 -22.06 -6.99 35.10
N ILE A 21 -22.44 -5.86 35.70
CA ILE A 21 -22.16 -4.52 35.18
C ILE A 21 -20.68 -4.17 35.29
N ILE A 22 -20.02 -4.50 36.41
CA ILE A 22 -18.59 -4.21 36.60
C ILE A 22 -17.73 -4.84 35.49
N PRO A 23 -17.78 -6.17 35.23
CA PRO A 23 -16.96 -6.75 34.18
C PRO A 23 -17.35 -6.23 32.80
N THR A 24 -18.63 -6.01 32.50
CA THR A 24 -19.04 -5.43 31.21
C THR A 24 -18.50 -4.01 31.01
N ALA A 25 -18.59 -3.16 32.03
CA ALA A 25 -18.05 -1.80 31.99
C ALA A 25 -16.52 -1.81 31.83
N LEU A 26 -15.82 -2.70 32.53
CA LEU A 26 -14.37 -2.87 32.39
C LEU A 26 -13.98 -3.36 30.99
N LEU A 27 -14.75 -4.26 30.39
CA LEU A 27 -14.53 -4.73 29.01
C LEU A 27 -14.78 -3.61 27.99
N LEU A 28 -15.81 -2.79 28.18
CA LEU A 28 -16.07 -1.63 27.32
C LEU A 28 -14.98 -0.57 27.46
N LEU A 29 -14.54 -0.28 28.69
CA LEU A 29 -13.42 0.63 28.94
C LEU A 29 -12.14 0.11 28.29
N ARG A 30 -11.87 -1.20 28.41
CA ARG A 30 -10.75 -1.85 27.74
C ARG A 30 -10.84 -1.72 26.23
N GLN A 31 -12.00 -1.98 25.63
CA GLN A 31 -12.21 -1.85 24.19
C GLN A 31 -12.02 -0.40 23.72
N ALA A 32 -12.48 0.58 24.49
CA ALA A 32 -12.29 1.99 24.20
C ALA A 32 -10.80 2.37 24.26
N LEU A 33 -10.06 1.93 25.28
CA LEU A 33 -8.63 2.17 25.41
C LEU A 33 -7.81 1.46 24.32
N ASP A 34 -8.12 0.20 24.03
CA ASP A 34 -7.48 -0.58 22.95
C ASP A 34 -7.80 0.01 21.57
N PHE A 35 -8.94 0.69 21.41
CA PHE A 35 -9.29 1.44 20.21
C PHE A 35 -8.51 2.74 20.13
N THR A 36 -8.45 3.54 21.19
CA THR A 36 -7.68 4.79 21.23
C THR A 36 -6.18 4.55 21.01
N TYR A 37 -5.60 3.53 21.66
CA TYR A 37 -4.20 3.16 21.46
C TYR A 37 -3.92 2.71 20.01
N ARG A 38 -4.83 1.93 19.42
CA ARG A 38 -4.71 1.56 18.00
C ARG A 38 -4.96 2.74 17.08
N GLU A 39 -5.87 3.65 17.40
CA GLU A 39 -6.17 4.82 16.59
C GLU A 39 -4.97 5.77 16.54
N GLU A 40 -4.28 6.00 17.65
CA GLU A 40 -3.03 6.78 17.66
C GLU A 40 -1.94 6.12 16.79
N LEU A 41 -1.75 4.80 16.91
CA LEU A 41 -0.75 4.07 16.12
C LEU A 41 -1.14 4.01 14.63
N LEU A 42 -2.43 3.81 14.33
CA LEU A 42 -2.97 3.82 12.98
C LEU A 42 -2.86 5.22 12.38
N MET A 43 -3.18 6.28 13.11
CA MET A 43 -3.09 7.65 12.63
C MET A 43 -1.65 8.02 12.29
N ASN A 44 -0.69 7.58 13.11
CA ASN A 44 0.74 7.75 12.82
C ASN A 44 1.15 7.00 11.54
N SER A 45 0.73 5.73 11.39
CA SER A 45 1.03 4.94 10.18
C SER A 45 0.29 5.46 8.94
N PHE A 46 -0.91 6.01 9.09
CA PHE A 46 -1.67 6.61 8.00
C PHE A 46 -1.07 7.95 7.61
N SER A 47 -0.63 8.77 8.57
CA SER A 47 0.08 10.01 8.29
C SER A 47 1.38 9.71 7.54
N ASP A 48 2.14 8.71 7.99
CA ASP A 48 3.36 8.27 7.32
C ASP A 48 3.07 7.69 5.93
N TYR A 49 2.00 6.89 5.77
CA TYR A 49 1.56 6.39 4.47
C TYR A 49 1.09 7.50 3.52
N VAL A 50 0.35 8.50 4.01
CA VAL A 50 -0.14 9.63 3.21
C VAL A 50 1.00 10.56 2.83
N GLU A 51 1.95 10.81 3.72
CA GLU A 51 3.16 11.56 3.39
C GLU A 51 4.00 10.81 2.37
N HIS A 52 4.24 9.50 2.54
CA HIS A 52 4.92 8.70 1.53
C HIS A 52 4.13 8.68 0.22
N ALA A 53 2.81 8.46 0.23
CA ALA A 53 1.99 8.48 -0.98
C ALA A 53 2.05 9.84 -1.68
N ARG A 54 2.16 10.93 -0.92
CA ARG A 54 2.40 12.28 -1.45
C ARG A 54 3.79 12.41 -2.07
N THR A 55 4.83 11.86 -1.45
CA THR A 55 6.18 11.83 -2.06
C THR A 55 6.20 10.94 -3.31
N TRP A 56 5.45 9.83 -3.36
CA TRP A 56 5.28 9.03 -4.58
C TRP A 56 4.52 9.79 -5.69
N VAL A 57 3.56 10.65 -5.33
CA VAL A 57 2.85 11.52 -6.31
C VAL A 57 3.67 12.75 -6.69
N GLU A 58 4.58 13.20 -5.84
CA GLU A 58 5.53 14.29 -6.13
C GLU A 58 6.73 13.79 -6.95
N GLU A 59 7.14 12.53 -6.78
CA GLU A 59 8.13 11.83 -7.62
C GLU A 59 7.57 11.24 -8.91
N VAL A 60 6.25 11.11 -9.04
CA VAL A 60 5.63 10.93 -10.36
C VAL A 60 5.50 12.32 -10.96
N PRO A 61 6.34 12.71 -11.93
CA PRO A 61 6.12 13.95 -12.63
C PRO A 61 4.74 13.85 -13.27
N VAL A 62 3.85 14.75 -12.86
CA VAL A 62 2.63 15.07 -13.62
C VAL A 62 3.10 15.23 -15.07
N PRO A 63 2.62 14.41 -16.02
CA PRO A 63 3.04 14.52 -17.41
C PRO A 63 2.31 15.71 -18.04
N GLU A 64 2.53 16.90 -17.50
CA GLU A 64 2.12 18.15 -18.11
C GLU A 64 3.32 18.69 -18.87
N LYS A 65 3.48 18.14 -20.08
CA LYS A 65 4.54 18.45 -21.05
C LYS A 65 5.92 17.97 -20.59
N ALA A 66 6.12 16.66 -20.62
CA ALA A 66 7.47 16.10 -20.70
C ALA A 66 8.23 16.85 -21.80
N ASP A 67 9.24 17.63 -21.39
CA ASP A 67 10.17 18.30 -22.28
C ASP A 67 10.61 17.31 -23.36
N GLU A 68 10.59 17.75 -24.61
CA GLU A 68 10.89 16.93 -25.78
C GLU A 68 12.24 16.20 -25.60
N ALA A 69 13.17 16.83 -24.86
CA ALA A 69 14.46 16.26 -24.44
C ALA A 69 14.34 15.07 -23.46
N VAL A 70 13.42 15.11 -22.48
CA VAL A 70 13.21 14.00 -21.54
C VAL A 70 12.55 12.82 -22.26
N LYS A 71 11.67 13.10 -23.22
CA LYS A 71 11.12 12.06 -24.08
C LYS A 71 12.21 11.38 -24.90
N GLU A 72 13.15 12.14 -25.49
CA GLU A 72 14.27 11.57 -26.22
C GLU A 72 15.18 10.69 -25.34
N GLU A 73 15.46 11.11 -24.10
CA GLU A 73 16.22 10.30 -23.14
C GLU A 73 15.51 8.98 -22.82
N ILE A 74 14.19 9.01 -22.62
CA ILE A 74 13.39 7.81 -22.39
C ILE A 74 13.37 6.91 -23.64
N VAL A 75 13.25 7.46 -24.86
CA VAL A 75 13.36 6.68 -26.11
C VAL A 75 14.70 5.95 -26.17
N GLU A 76 15.80 6.65 -25.87
CA GLU A 76 17.15 6.08 -25.93
C GLU A 76 17.32 4.95 -24.92
N HIS A 77 16.86 5.14 -23.68
CA HIS A 77 16.95 4.12 -22.65
C HIS A 77 16.14 2.86 -22.97
N ILE A 78 14.95 3.02 -23.55
CA ILE A 78 14.09 1.90 -23.97
C ILE A 78 14.73 1.15 -25.15
N ALA A 79 15.22 1.87 -26.17
CA ALA A 79 15.90 1.27 -27.31
C ALA A 79 17.15 0.47 -26.88
N ASP A 80 17.93 1.02 -25.95
CA ASP A 80 19.10 0.35 -25.37
C ASP A 80 18.72 -0.89 -24.56
N SER A 81 17.65 -0.81 -23.76
CA SER A 81 17.14 -1.94 -22.98
C SER A 81 16.65 -3.09 -23.87
N ILE A 82 15.99 -2.76 -24.99
CA ILE A 82 15.55 -3.74 -25.99
C ILE A 82 16.76 -4.36 -26.70
N ARG A 83 17.76 -3.56 -27.09
CA ARG A 83 19.01 -4.07 -27.68
C ARG A 83 19.72 -5.03 -26.72
N GLN A 84 19.83 -4.68 -25.44
CA GLN A 84 20.44 -5.52 -24.41
C GLN A 84 19.67 -6.83 -24.20
N THR A 85 18.34 -6.78 -24.21
CA THR A 85 17.49 -7.97 -24.06
C THR A 85 17.55 -8.87 -25.30
N ALA A 86 17.53 -8.30 -26.50
CA ALA A 86 17.70 -9.02 -27.76
C ALA A 86 19.10 -9.66 -27.87
N ALA A 87 20.13 -8.96 -27.36
CA ALA A 87 21.51 -9.45 -27.28
C ALA A 87 21.69 -10.58 -26.25
N ALA A 88 20.96 -10.53 -25.14
CA ALA A 88 21.02 -11.54 -24.08
C ALA A 88 20.37 -12.88 -24.47
N GLY A 89 19.49 -12.89 -25.47
CA GLY A 89 18.70 -14.06 -25.87
C GLY A 89 19.09 -14.77 -27.17
N SER A 90 19.90 -14.16 -28.06
CA SER A 90 20.17 -14.76 -29.37
C SER A 90 21.39 -14.13 -30.05
N HIS A 91 22.03 -14.88 -30.95
CA HIS A 91 23.14 -14.50 -31.83
C HIS A 91 22.87 -13.26 -32.75
N PHE A 92 21.80 -12.50 -32.51
CA PHE A 92 21.31 -11.35 -33.26
C PHE A 92 21.72 -9.98 -32.66
N SER A 93 22.54 -9.96 -31.62
CA SER A 93 23.02 -8.77 -30.87
C SER A 93 23.56 -7.60 -31.73
N GLY A 94 23.91 -7.83 -33.00
CA GLY A 94 24.40 -6.82 -33.93
C GLY A 94 23.64 -6.72 -35.26
N MET A 95 22.38 -7.17 -35.35
CA MET A 95 21.68 -7.29 -36.62
C MET A 95 20.59 -6.23 -36.88
N LEU A 96 20.36 -5.28 -35.98
CA LEU A 96 19.60 -4.09 -36.35
C LEU A 96 20.48 -3.25 -37.27
N THR A 97 20.10 -3.18 -38.53
CA THR A 97 20.65 -2.20 -39.45
C THR A 97 20.39 -0.80 -38.90
N PRO A 98 21.22 0.20 -39.25
CA PRO A 98 21.00 1.58 -38.79
C PRO A 98 19.59 2.09 -39.13
N GLU A 99 18.99 1.58 -40.21
CA GLU A 99 17.61 1.88 -40.60
C GLU A 99 16.58 1.28 -39.62
N GLU A 100 16.79 0.05 -39.16
CA GLU A 100 15.88 -0.61 -38.21
C GLU A 100 15.97 -0.01 -36.79
N ASP A 101 17.13 0.50 -36.37
CA ASP A 101 17.28 1.21 -35.09
C ASP A 101 16.49 2.52 -35.10
N GLU A 102 16.51 3.24 -36.24
CA GLU A 102 15.72 4.47 -36.42
C GLU A 102 14.22 4.18 -36.40
N ILE A 103 13.78 3.11 -37.08
CA ILE A 103 12.37 2.67 -37.07
C ILE A 103 11.93 2.29 -35.64
N MET A 104 12.76 1.54 -34.90
CA MET A 104 12.45 1.18 -33.51
C MET A 104 12.30 2.42 -32.61
N ARG A 105 13.20 3.41 -32.75
CA ARG A 105 13.10 4.69 -32.02
C ARG A 105 11.86 5.48 -32.42
N GLU A 106 11.49 5.48 -33.70
CA GLU A 106 10.28 6.13 -34.20
C GLU A 106 9.02 5.48 -33.64
N ILE A 107 8.95 4.15 -33.61
CA ILE A 107 7.86 3.39 -33.00
C ILE A 107 7.73 3.78 -31.51
N ILE A 108 8.83 3.75 -30.74
CA ILE A 108 8.81 4.12 -29.32
C ILE A 108 8.35 5.59 -29.15
N ARG A 109 8.83 6.50 -30.00
CA ARG A 109 8.43 7.92 -30.00
C ARG A 109 6.94 8.10 -30.28
N GLU A 110 6.38 7.34 -31.23
CA GLU A 110 4.94 7.34 -31.55
C GLU A 110 4.10 6.82 -30.38
N PHE A 111 4.57 5.79 -29.66
CA PHE A 111 3.89 5.27 -28.47
C PHE A 111 3.92 6.23 -27.26
N MET A 112 4.90 7.14 -27.18
CA MET A 112 5.02 8.14 -26.11
C MET A 112 4.36 9.50 -26.44
N LYS A 113 3.72 9.60 -27.60
CA LYS A 113 2.94 10.77 -28.02
C LYS A 113 1.55 10.75 -27.39
#